data_AF-A0A2D4ZQJ1-F1
#
_entry.id   AF-A0A2D4ZQJ1-F1
#
_cell.length_a   1.000
_cell.length_b   1.000
_cell.length_c   1.000
_cell.angle_alpha   90.00
_cell.angle_beta   90.00
_cell.angle_gamma   90.00
#
_symmetry.space_group_name_H-M   'P 1'
#
loop_
_entity.id
_entity.type
_entity.pdbx_description
1 polymer ?
#
loop_
_entity_poly.entity_id
_entity_poly.type
_entity_poly.pdbx_seq_one_letter_code
_entity_poly.pdbx_strand_id
1 'polypeptide(L)' 'MPNSRHNIRDVYPPTGNEITAKSWLTEAPMRMLMNNLHPDVAEDPHALVVYGGIGRAARTWED' A
#
# COMPACT_ATOMS: atom_id res chain seq x y z
N MET A 1 -2.91 -5.00 -23.07
CA MET A 1 -3.16 -5.51 -21.71
C MET A 1 -3.59 -4.33 -20.86
N PRO A 2 -4.68 -4.41 -20.07
CA PRO A 2 -4.96 -3.34 -19.12
C PRO A 2 -3.75 -3.18 -18.20
N ASN A 3 -3.40 -1.94 -17.88
CA ASN A 3 -2.23 -1.64 -17.07
C ASN A 3 -2.45 -2.16 -15.64
N SER A 4 -2.06 -3.40 -15.35
CA SER A 4 -2.22 -4.04 -14.03
C SER A 4 -1.46 -3.35 -12.90
N ARG A 5 -0.64 -2.34 -13.23
CA ARG A 5 0.12 -1.52 -12.30
C ARG A 5 -0.57 -0.22 -11.93
N HIS A 6 -1.68 0.15 -12.57
CA HIS A 6 -2.40 1.38 -12.27
C HIS A 6 -3.82 1.10 -11.80
N ASN A 7 -4.22 1.72 -10.69
CA ASN A 7 -5.54 1.61 -10.10
C ASN A 7 -5.89 2.94 -9.40
N ILE A 8 -7.14 3.38 -9.49
CA ILE A 8 -7.62 4.66 -8.95
C ILE A 8 -7.97 4.61 -7.46
N ARG A 9 -7.76 3.47 -6.79
CA ARG A 9 -8.05 3.34 -5.35
C ARG A 9 -7.05 4.12 -4.51
N ASP A 10 -7.56 4.79 -3.48
CA ASP A 10 -6.75 5.31 -2.37
C ASP A 10 -6.59 4.23 -1.29
N VAL A 11 -5.41 4.14 -0.70
CA VAL A 11 -5.09 3.16 0.33
C VAL A 11 -4.80 3.87 1.65
N TYR A 12 -5.50 3.45 2.72
CA TYR A 12 -5.33 4.02 4.06
C TYR A 12 -5.05 2.89 5.05
N PRO A 13 -4.01 2.96 5.89
CA PRO A 13 -3.76 1.95 6.90
C PRO A 13 -4.85 2.01 7.99
N PRO A 14 -5.31 0.87 8.52
CA PRO A 14 -6.14 0.83 9.73
C PRO A 14 -5.46 1.55 10.90
N THR A 15 -6.23 2.28 11.68
CA THR A 15 -5.76 3.04 12.85
C THR A 15 -6.39 2.52 14.14
N GLY A 16 -5.85 2.93 15.29
CA GLY A 16 -6.32 2.48 16.60
C GLY A 16 -5.85 1.07 16.99
N ASN A 17 -6.45 0.52 18.04
CA ASN A 17 -5.99 -0.69 18.74
C ASN A 17 -6.68 -1.98 18.27
N GLU A 18 -7.68 -1.89 17.41
CA GLU A 18 -8.35 -3.05 16.80
C GLU A 18 -7.50 -3.59 15.65
N ILE A 19 -7.43 -4.92 15.47
CA ILE A 19 -6.63 -5.56 14.41
C ILE A 19 -7.53 -6.33 13.43
N THR A 20 -7.13 -6.35 12.15
CA THR A 20 -7.83 -7.11 11.10
C THR A 20 -7.15 -8.47 10.86
N ALA A 21 -5.83 -8.54 11.03
CA ALA A 21 -5.08 -9.77 11.01
C ALA A 21 -5.21 -10.57 12.33
N LYS A 22 -4.71 -11.81 12.34
CA LYS A 22 -4.81 -12.71 13.50
C LYS A 22 -3.85 -12.38 14.64
N SER A 23 -2.85 -11.54 14.40
CA SER A 23 -1.87 -11.11 15.41
C SER A 23 -1.22 -9.79 15.03
N TRP A 24 -0.70 -9.07 16.02
CA TRP A 24 0.07 -7.84 15.78
C TRP A 24 1.28 -8.02 14.87
N LEU A 25 1.95 -9.17 14.94
CA LEU A 25 3.10 -9.47 14.08
C LEU A 25 2.73 -9.57 12.59
N THR A 26 1.45 -9.85 12.28
CA THR A 26 0.94 -9.87 10.90
C THR A 26 0.19 -8.60 10.53
N GLU A 27 -0.44 -7.93 11.50
CA GLU A 27 -1.08 -6.63 11.33
C GLU A 27 -0.06 -5.52 11.03
N ALA A 28 1.05 -5.48 11.77
CA ALA A 28 2.05 -4.44 11.64
C ALA A 28 2.62 -4.32 10.21
N PRO A 29 3.11 -5.38 9.55
CA PRO A 29 3.58 -5.27 8.18
C PRO A 29 2.47 -4.90 7.19
N MET A 30 1.22 -5.35 7.40
CA MET A 30 0.08 -4.94 6.58
C MET A 30 -0.17 -3.43 6.69
N ARG A 31 -0.19 -2.87 7.91
CA ARG A 31 -0.35 -1.42 8.11
C ARG A 31 0.80 -0.64 7.50
N MET A 32 2.04 -1.10 7.65
CA MET A 32 3.20 -0.43 7.06
C MET A 32 3.17 -0.47 5.53
N LEU A 33 2.73 -1.59 4.94
CA LEU A 33 2.52 -1.70 3.50
C LEU A 33 1.47 -0.70 3.00
N MET A 34 0.33 -0.62 3.68
CA MET A 34 -0.73 0.33 3.35
C MET A 34 -0.28 1.78 3.55
N ASN A 35 0.49 2.04 4.60
CA ASN A 35 1.06 3.37 4.88
C ASN A 35 2.02 3.83 3.77
N ASN A 36 2.83 2.92 3.21
CA ASN A 36 3.68 3.23 2.06
C ASN A 36 2.88 3.64 0.82
N LEU A 37 1.59 3.30 0.74
CA LEU A 37 0.69 3.65 -0.38
C LEU A 37 -0.32 4.73 0.01
N HIS A 38 -0.17 5.35 1.17
CA HIS A 38 -1.03 6.45 1.58
C HIS A 38 -0.81 7.67 0.65
N PRO A 39 -1.88 8.37 0.22
CA PRO A 39 -1.75 9.53 -0.68
C PRO A 39 -0.80 10.63 -0.18
N ASP A 40 -0.77 10.86 1.13
CA ASP A 40 0.14 11.84 1.75
C ASP A 40 1.58 11.32 1.96
N VAL A 41 1.87 10.05 1.65
CA VAL A 41 3.18 9.42 1.86
C VAL A 41 3.86 9.07 0.54
N ALA A 42 3.12 8.47 -0.39
CA ALA A 42 3.62 7.99 -1.68
C ALA A 42 3.73 9.11 -2.72
N GLU A 43 4.77 9.07 -3.56
CA GLU A 43 4.91 9.97 -4.73
C GLU A 43 3.85 9.69 -5.82
N ASP A 44 3.52 8.40 -6.08
CA ASP A 44 2.45 7.99 -7.01
C ASP A 44 1.81 6.66 -6.53
N PRO A 45 0.86 6.73 -5.57
CA PRO A 45 0.26 5.53 -4.96
C PRO A 45 -0.55 4.70 -5.95
N HIS A 46 -1.19 5.34 -6.94
CA HIS A 46 -2.00 4.65 -7.95
C HIS A 46 -1.17 3.76 -8.86
N ALA A 47 0.11 4.11 -9.06
CA ALA A 47 1.10 3.26 -9.73
C ALA A 47 1.90 2.37 -8.76
N LEU A 48 1.52 2.24 -7.50
CA LEU A 48 2.25 1.53 -6.43
C LEU A 48 3.64 2.12 -6.10
N VAL A 49 3.95 3.32 -6.57
CA VAL A 49 5.27 3.96 -6.39
C VAL A 49 5.29 4.74 -5.07
N VAL A 50 6.24 4.41 -4.21
CA VAL A 50 6.44 5.06 -2.91
C VAL A 50 7.35 6.26 -3.07
N TYR A 51 8.59 6.05 -3.52
CA TYR A 51 9.55 7.10 -3.82
C TYR A 51 10.70 6.60 -4.71
N GLY A 52 11.56 7.50 -5.16
CA GLY A 52 12.78 7.13 -5.89
C GLY A 52 12.50 6.69 -7.33
N GLY A 53 11.56 7.37 -7.99
CA GLY A 53 11.20 7.15 -9.39
C GLY A 53 10.32 5.91 -9.59
N ILE A 54 10.87 4.71 -9.45
CA ILE A 54 10.12 3.45 -9.63
C ILE A 54 10.17 2.51 -8.41
N GLY A 55 10.62 3.01 -7.25
CA GLY A 55 10.58 2.26 -6.00
C GLY A 55 9.13 1.97 -5.60
N ARG A 56 8.71 0.71 -5.68
CA ARG A 56 7.31 0.29 -5.50
C ARG A 56 7.10 -0.56 -4.26
N ALA A 57 5.91 -0.47 -3.70
CA ALA A 57 5.48 -1.29 -2.56
C ALA A 57 5.13 -2.74 -2.95
N ALA A 58 4.65 -2.95 -4.18
CA ALA A 58 4.31 -4.26 -4.78
C ALA A 58 4.55 -4.24 -6.30
N ARG A 59 4.55 -5.40 -6.99
CA ARG A 59 4.89 -5.45 -8.43
C ARG A 59 3.71 -5.06 -9.31
N THR A 60 2.52 -5.53 -8.95
CA THR A 60 1.23 -5.23 -9.59
C THR A 60 0.12 -5.15 -8.55
N TRP A 61 -1.08 -4.73 -8.94
CA TRP A 61 -2.24 -4.67 -8.05
C TRP A 61 -2.93 -6.03 -7.80
N GLU A 62 -2.48 -7.08 -8.50
CA GLU A 62 -2.99 -8.46 -8.37
C GLU A 62 -2.15 -9.32 -7.41
N ASP A 63 -0.95 -8.85 -7.01
CA ASP A 63 -0.11 -9.48 -5.97
C ASP A 63 -0.74 -9.29 -4.57
#